data_AF-A0AA39ZQH7-F1
#
_entry.id   AF-A0AA39ZQH7-F1
#
_cell.length_a   1.000
_cell.length_b   1.000
_cell.length_c   1.000
_cell.angle_alpha   90.00
_cell.angle_beta   90.00
_cell.angle_gamma   90.00
#
_symmetry.space_group_name_H-M   'P 1'
#
loop_
_entity.id
_entity.type
_entity.pdbx_description
1 polymer ?
#
loop_
_entity_poly.entity_id
_entity_poly.type
_entity_poly.pdbx_seq_one_letter_code
_entity_poly.pdbx_strand_id
1 'polypeptide(L)'
;MSIYWSLTQEPNAPSATSPPPAHDKTPPHATSTPASNQAPPTPTSTSSSKAPSSASSSTTAVSAFTVHPYSRGHMHITGPGIPSPLDFKTGFLGDKDGIDIKMHVWLYKTQREIVRRMGVYRGQVAACHPPFPPESKARPVDLDGELEGEIEGIKYTAEDDAVIEQ
;
A
#
# COMPACT_ATOMS: atom_id res chain seq x y z
N MET A 1 -29.06 -3.54 2.84
CA MET A 1 -28.54 -3.46 1.46
C MET A 1 -27.81 -4.77 1.19
N SER A 2 -28.42 -5.71 0.45
CA SER A 2 -27.78 -6.98 0.07
C SER A 2 -27.22 -6.85 -1.35
N ILE A 3 -25.93 -7.15 -1.53
CA ILE A 3 -25.31 -7.21 -2.85
C ILE A 3 -24.88 -8.67 -3.05
N TYR A 4 -25.55 -9.36 -3.97
CA TYR A 4 -25.20 -10.71 -4.41
C TYR A 4 -24.00 -10.64 -5.37
N TRP A 5 -22.98 -11.46 -5.14
CA TRP A 5 -21.85 -11.67 -6.07
C TRP A 5 -22.12 -12.93 -6.90
N SER A 6 -22.19 -12.79 -8.23
CA SER A 6 -22.32 -13.91 -9.17
C SER A 6 -20.93 -14.25 -9.72
N LEU A 7 -20.46 -15.48 -9.49
CA LEU A 7 -19.23 -16.01 -10.09
C LEU A 7 -19.48 -16.34 -11.57
N THR A 8 -18.81 -15.63 -12.48
CA THR A 8 -18.54 -16.15 -13.83
C THR A 8 -17.18 -16.84 -13.83
N GLN A 9 -17.17 -18.14 -14.14
CA GLN A 9 -15.94 -18.88 -14.45
C GLN A 9 -15.33 -18.36 -15.75
N GLU A 10 -14.01 -18.12 -15.75
CA GLU A 10 -13.22 -17.83 -16.94
C GLU A 10 -13.09 -19.07 -17.86
N PRO A 11 -13.13 -18.92 -19.19
CA PRO A 11 -12.89 -20.01 -20.13
C PRO A 11 -11.41 -20.39 -20.24
N ASN A 12 -11.19 -21.68 -20.47
CA ASN A 12 -9.91 -22.40 -20.54
C ASN A 12 -8.90 -21.79 -21.55
N ALA A 13 -7.65 -21.58 -21.15
CA ALA A 13 -6.58 -21.06 -22.01
C ALA A 13 -6.02 -22.14 -22.96
N PRO A 14 -5.70 -21.83 -24.24
CA PRO A 14 -5.08 -22.78 -25.15
C PRO A 14 -3.57 -22.97 -24.91
N SER A 15 -3.11 -24.20 -25.16
CA SER A 15 -1.76 -24.73 -24.95
C SER A 15 -0.66 -24.01 -25.74
N ALA A 16 0.47 -23.75 -25.08
CA ALA A 16 1.67 -23.14 -25.67
C ALA A 16 2.41 -24.10 -26.63
N THR A 17 2.67 -23.63 -27.85
CA THR A 17 3.55 -24.29 -28.83
C THR A 17 4.97 -23.71 -28.71
N SER A 18 5.98 -24.56 -28.47
CA SER A 18 7.39 -24.15 -28.33
C SER A 18 8.01 -23.65 -29.65
N PRO A 19 8.95 -22.67 -29.61
CA PRO A 19 9.72 -22.27 -30.78
C PRO A 19 10.98 -23.15 -31.02
N PRO A 20 11.43 -23.34 -32.28
CA PRO A 20 12.62 -24.12 -32.62
C PRO A 20 13.96 -23.35 -32.44
N PRO A 21 15.12 -24.05 -32.40
CA PRO A 21 16.38 -23.54 -31.85
C PRO A 21 17.22 -22.66 -32.78
N ALA A 22 18.08 -21.86 -32.15
CA ALA A 22 18.94 -20.83 -32.73
C ALA A 22 20.06 -21.39 -33.64
N HIS A 23 20.31 -20.68 -34.75
CA HIS A 23 21.46 -20.91 -35.62
C HIS A 23 22.66 -20.05 -35.20
N ASP A 24 23.76 -20.76 -34.99
CA ASP A 24 25.14 -20.33 -34.83
C ASP A 24 25.60 -19.33 -35.90
N LYS A 25 26.12 -18.18 -35.48
CA LYS A 25 26.94 -17.28 -36.30
C LYS A 25 28.13 -16.79 -35.49
N THR A 26 29.28 -17.39 -35.79
CA THR A 26 30.62 -16.97 -35.41
C THR A 26 30.93 -15.53 -35.87
N PRO A 27 31.48 -14.63 -35.02
CA PRO A 27 31.97 -13.33 -35.45
C PRO A 27 33.49 -13.37 -35.77
N PRO A 28 33.98 -12.73 -36.84
CA PRO A 28 35.43 -12.61 -37.06
C PRO A 28 36.05 -11.42 -36.32
N HIS A 29 37.11 -11.74 -35.57
CA HIS A 29 38.30 -10.98 -35.22
C HIS A 29 38.30 -9.45 -35.42
N ALA A 30 38.36 -8.71 -34.32
CA ALA A 30 38.83 -7.33 -34.27
C ALA A 30 40.25 -7.28 -33.66
N THR A 31 41.18 -6.71 -34.42
CA THR A 31 42.58 -6.45 -34.04
C THR A 31 42.64 -5.32 -33.01
N SER A 32 43.31 -5.56 -31.88
CA SER A 32 43.60 -4.56 -30.84
C SER A 32 44.96 -3.90 -31.07
N THR A 33 45.04 -2.59 -30.84
CA THR A 33 46.29 -1.83 -30.66
C THR A 33 46.06 -0.84 -29.50
N PRO A 34 47.03 -0.62 -28.59
CA PRO A 34 46.73 -0.14 -27.24
C PRO A 34 47.00 1.36 -27.01
N ALA A 35 46.42 1.81 -25.88
CA ALA A 35 46.83 2.89 -24.98
C ALA A 35 46.39 4.34 -25.28
N SER A 36 45.51 4.86 -24.42
CA SER A 36 45.81 6.04 -23.60
C SER A 36 44.87 6.09 -22.39
N ASN A 37 45.42 5.92 -21.20
CA ASN A 37 44.72 6.08 -19.92
C ASN A 37 44.61 7.57 -19.61
N GLN A 38 43.41 8.14 -19.72
CA GLN A 38 43.06 9.42 -19.12
C GLN A 38 41.76 9.24 -18.34
N ALA A 39 41.84 9.45 -17.03
CA ALA A 39 40.68 9.39 -16.14
C ALA A 39 39.69 10.51 -16.51
N PRO A 40 38.37 10.25 -16.56
CA PRO A 40 37.39 11.30 -16.83
C PRO A 40 37.28 12.25 -15.62
N PRO A 41 37.13 13.57 -15.82
CA PRO A 41 36.85 14.49 -14.72
C PRO A 41 35.46 14.20 -14.16
N THR A 42 35.37 14.12 -12.83
CA THR A 42 34.14 14.04 -12.03
C THR A 42 33.10 15.06 -12.49
N PRO A 43 31.85 14.67 -12.82
CA PRO A 43 30.78 15.62 -13.04
C PRO A 43 30.30 16.16 -11.68
N THR A 44 30.61 17.42 -11.40
CA THR A 44 29.97 18.20 -10.34
C THR A 44 28.48 18.34 -10.67
N SER A 45 27.64 17.53 -10.05
CA SER A 45 26.19 17.69 -10.15
C SER A 45 25.78 18.91 -9.33
N THR A 46 25.60 20.05 -9.98
CA THR A 46 24.88 21.19 -9.43
C THR A 46 23.42 20.76 -9.22
N SER A 47 23.09 20.33 -8.00
CA SER A 47 21.71 20.15 -7.56
C SER A 47 21.06 21.53 -7.49
N SER A 48 20.39 21.94 -8.56
CA SER A 48 19.45 23.06 -8.51
C SER A 48 18.29 22.66 -7.61
N SER A 49 18.34 23.03 -6.33
CA SER A 49 17.18 22.94 -5.44
C SER A 49 16.11 23.89 -5.94
N LYS A 50 15.13 23.38 -6.69
CA LYS A 50 13.95 24.14 -7.05
C LYS A 50 13.17 24.41 -5.77
N ALA A 51 12.97 25.68 -5.44
CA ALA A 51 12.14 26.09 -4.32
C ALA A 51 10.74 25.44 -4.45
N PRO A 52 10.13 24.94 -3.36
CA PRO A 52 8.82 24.33 -3.44
C PRO A 52 7.85 25.40 -3.94
N SER A 53 7.23 25.13 -5.10
CA SER A 53 6.11 25.95 -5.56
C SER A 53 5.07 25.95 -4.45
N SER A 54 4.63 27.13 -4.04
CA SER A 54 3.53 27.36 -3.10
C SER A 54 2.22 26.80 -3.68
N ALA A 55 2.10 25.48 -3.75
CA ALA A 55 0.87 24.77 -4.00
C ALA A 55 0.22 24.53 -2.64
N SER A 56 -1.03 24.94 -2.47
CA SER A 56 -1.82 24.53 -1.31
C SER A 56 -1.86 23.00 -1.29
N SER A 57 -1.24 22.38 -0.30
CA SER A 57 -1.32 20.93 -0.12
C SER A 57 -2.73 20.58 0.34
N SER A 58 -3.62 20.23 -0.59
CA SER A 58 -4.92 19.65 -0.26
C SER A 58 -4.71 18.20 0.15
N THR A 59 -5.37 17.77 1.21
CA THR A 59 -5.35 16.37 1.69
C THR A 59 -6.77 15.85 1.73
N THR A 60 -6.97 14.62 1.25
CA THR A 60 -8.24 13.89 1.37
C THR A 60 -8.07 12.80 2.41
N ALA A 61 -8.98 12.76 3.39
CA ALA A 61 -9.07 11.69 4.37
C ALA A 61 -10.26 10.79 4.07
N VAL A 62 -10.10 9.48 4.29
CA VAL A 62 -11.18 8.50 4.18
C VAL A 62 -11.44 7.93 5.56
N SER A 63 -12.70 7.99 5.98
CA SER A 63 -13.16 7.38 7.22
C SER A 63 -13.90 6.09 6.92
N ALA A 64 -13.57 5.02 7.63
CA ALA A 64 -14.23 3.74 7.54
C ALA A 64 -14.52 3.20 8.95
N PHE A 65 -15.63 2.49 9.10
CA PHE A 65 -16.03 1.86 10.36
C PHE A 65 -16.84 0.59 10.08
N THR A 66 -16.76 -0.38 10.98
CA THR A 66 -17.59 -1.60 10.92
C THR A 66 -19.01 -1.30 11.37
N VAL A 67 -20.00 -1.62 10.53
CA VAL A 67 -21.42 -1.39 10.83
C VAL A 67 -22.02 -2.40 11.81
N HIS A 68 -21.42 -3.58 11.94
CA HIS A 68 -21.87 -4.65 12.83
C HIS A 68 -20.68 -5.28 13.55
N PRO A 69 -20.05 -4.56 14.51
CA PRO A 69 -18.95 -5.12 15.27
C PRO A 69 -19.42 -6.29 16.13
N TYR A 70 -18.58 -7.32 16.26
CA TYR A 70 -18.79 -8.45 17.17
C TYR A 70 -18.40 -8.11 18.60
N SER A 71 -17.46 -7.18 18.79
CA SER A 71 -16.95 -6.81 20.09
C SER A 71 -18.03 -6.17 20.96
N ARG A 72 -17.96 -6.39 22.28
CA ARG A 72 -18.94 -5.88 23.25
C ARG A 72 -18.22 -5.21 24.42
N GLY A 73 -18.71 -4.03 24.79
CA GLY A 73 -18.32 -3.31 25.99
C GLY A 73 -19.38 -3.39 27.08
N HIS A 74 -19.16 -2.68 28.18
CA HIS A 74 -20.10 -2.55 29.30
C HIS A 74 -19.95 -1.20 30.00
N MET A 75 -21.00 -0.82 30.73
CA MET A 75 -20.98 0.34 31.62
C MET A 75 -21.84 0.05 32.84
N HIS A 76 -21.25 0.16 34.04
CA HIS A 76 -21.94 -0.08 35.31
C HIS A 76 -21.64 1.03 36.32
N ILE A 77 -22.65 1.38 37.12
CA ILE A 77 -22.47 2.26 38.28
C ILE A 77 -21.62 1.55 39.34
N THR A 78 -20.67 2.25 39.96
CA THR A 78 -19.84 1.68 41.05
C THR A 78 -20.20 2.21 42.43
N GLY A 79 -21.14 3.16 42.51
CA GLY A 79 -21.54 3.79 43.76
C GLY A 79 -22.87 4.53 43.66
N PRO A 80 -23.45 4.96 44.79
CA PRO A 80 -24.79 5.54 44.86
C PRO A 80 -24.84 7.03 44.48
N GLY A 81 -23.70 7.72 44.42
CA GLY A 81 -23.63 9.16 44.15
C GLY A 81 -23.39 9.47 42.68
N ILE A 82 -23.91 10.61 42.20
CA ILE A 82 -23.62 11.16 40.86
C ILE A 82 -22.10 11.29 40.58
N PRO A 83 -21.23 11.69 41.53
CA PRO A 83 -19.80 11.78 41.24
C PRO A 83 -19.07 10.43 41.31
N SER A 84 -19.78 9.33 41.56
CA SER A 84 -19.14 8.01 41.60
C SER A 84 -18.59 7.69 40.20
N PRO A 85 -17.38 7.11 40.11
CA PRO A 85 -16.86 6.68 38.83
C PRO A 85 -17.75 5.58 38.21
N LEU A 86 -17.61 5.38 36.90
CA LEU A 86 -18.26 4.30 36.18
C LEU A 86 -17.23 3.21 35.90
N ASP A 87 -17.64 1.94 36.06
CA ASP A 87 -16.94 0.83 35.45
C ASP A 87 -17.32 0.82 33.97
N PHE A 88 -16.47 1.42 33.15
CA PHE A 88 -16.70 1.59 31.72
C PHE A 88 -15.62 0.91 30.90
N LYS A 89 -16.06 0.05 29.99
CA LYS A 89 -15.21 -0.59 28.98
C LYS A 89 -15.88 -0.44 27.62
N THR A 90 -15.21 0.22 26.68
CA THR A 90 -15.72 0.39 25.30
C THR A 90 -15.87 -0.95 24.58
N GLY A 91 -14.93 -1.87 24.84
CA GLY A 91 -14.87 -3.16 24.18
C GLY A 91 -14.50 -3.07 22.71
N PHE A 92 -13.89 -1.97 22.24
CA PHE A 92 -13.46 -1.87 20.84
C PHE A 92 -12.46 -2.96 20.47
N LEU A 93 -12.68 -3.61 19.33
CA LEU A 93 -11.78 -4.62 18.75
C LEU A 93 -11.44 -5.78 19.72
N GLY A 94 -12.30 -6.04 20.70
CA GLY A 94 -12.08 -7.02 21.76
C GLY A 94 -12.83 -8.34 21.56
N ASP A 95 -13.38 -8.61 20.37
CA ASP A 95 -14.06 -9.86 20.10
C ASP A 95 -13.07 -11.05 20.11
N LYS A 96 -13.54 -12.20 20.62
CA LYS A 96 -12.68 -13.38 20.87
C LYS A 96 -12.03 -13.96 19.60
N ASP A 97 -12.65 -13.76 18.44
CA ASP A 97 -12.23 -14.37 17.17
C ASP A 97 -11.42 -13.38 16.30
N GLY A 98 -11.22 -12.15 16.80
CA GLY A 98 -10.57 -11.05 16.10
C GLY A 98 -11.27 -10.67 14.79
N ILE A 99 -12.58 -10.91 14.68
CA ILE A 99 -13.35 -10.63 13.47
C ILE A 99 -13.33 -9.13 13.18
N ASP A 100 -13.49 -8.29 14.21
CA ASP A 100 -13.53 -6.84 14.01
C ASP A 100 -12.19 -6.30 13.53
N ILE A 101 -11.07 -6.83 14.05
CA ILE A 101 -9.71 -6.48 13.60
C ILE A 101 -9.52 -6.90 12.14
N LYS A 102 -9.87 -8.14 11.78
CA LYS A 102 -9.76 -8.64 10.40
C LYS A 102 -10.57 -7.79 9.42
N MET A 103 -11.75 -7.32 9.83
CA MET A 103 -12.55 -6.40 9.02
C MET A 103 -11.86 -5.05 8.86
N HIS A 104 -11.20 -4.51 9.89
CA HIS A 104 -10.43 -3.26 9.78
C HIS A 104 -9.19 -3.41 8.88
N VAL A 105 -8.49 -4.56 8.94
CA VAL A 105 -7.39 -4.86 8.01
C VAL A 105 -7.90 -4.84 6.56
N TRP A 106 -9.02 -5.52 6.28
CA TRP A 106 -9.63 -5.48 4.95
C TRP A 106 -10.08 -4.07 4.54
N LEU A 107 -10.71 -3.31 5.44
CA LEU A 107 -11.13 -1.92 5.19
C LEU A 107 -9.93 -1.04 4.84
N TYR A 108 -8.85 -1.12 5.60
CA TYR A 108 -7.62 -0.36 5.37
C TYR A 108 -7.02 -0.64 3.98
N LYS A 109 -6.90 -1.92 3.60
CA LYS A 109 -6.37 -2.30 2.29
C LYS A 109 -7.30 -1.82 1.17
N THR A 110 -8.61 -2.02 1.33
CA THR A 110 -9.61 -1.66 0.32
C THR A 110 -9.68 -0.15 0.08
N GLN A 111 -9.71 0.66 1.14
CA GLN A 111 -9.77 2.11 0.99
C GLN A 111 -8.51 2.67 0.31
N ARG A 112 -7.32 2.09 0.55
CA ARG A 112 -6.10 2.49 -0.15
C ARG A 112 -6.19 2.22 -1.65
N GLU A 113 -6.75 1.08 -2.03
CA GLU A 113 -6.95 0.75 -3.45
C GLU A 113 -7.96 1.68 -4.13
N ILE A 114 -9.03 2.08 -3.42
CA ILE A 114 -10.00 3.06 -3.93
C ILE A 114 -9.30 4.42 -4.13
N VAL A 115 -8.63 4.93 -3.10
CA VAL A 115 -7.98 6.25 -3.13
C VAL A 115 -6.89 6.31 -4.19
N ARG A 116 -6.07 5.25 -4.35
CA ARG A 116 -5.03 5.17 -5.39
C ARG A 116 -5.57 5.29 -6.82
N ARG A 117 -6.84 4.95 -7.06
CA ARG A 117 -7.49 5.01 -8.36
C ARG A 117 -8.28 6.31 -8.58
N MET A 118 -8.26 7.24 -7.62
CA MET A 118 -8.85 8.56 -7.79
C MET A 118 -7.87 9.46 -8.54
N GLY A 119 -8.36 10.26 -9.51
CA GLY A 119 -7.51 11.20 -10.27
C GLY A 119 -6.82 12.27 -9.42
N VAL A 120 -7.32 12.53 -8.21
CA VAL A 120 -6.70 13.47 -7.24
C VAL A 120 -5.57 12.87 -6.41
N TYR A 121 -5.30 11.56 -6.54
CA TYR A 121 -4.28 10.88 -5.76
C TYR A 121 -2.87 11.37 -6.12
N ARG A 122 -2.10 11.79 -5.11
CA ARG A 122 -0.69 12.23 -5.24
C ARG A 122 0.23 11.56 -4.22
N GLY A 123 -0.16 10.38 -3.73
CA GLY A 123 0.57 9.68 -2.68
C GLY A 123 -0.14 9.70 -1.33
N GLN A 124 0.62 9.39 -0.28
CA GLN A 124 0.12 9.07 1.05
C GLN A 124 0.96 9.76 2.12
N VAL A 125 0.29 10.37 3.09
CA VAL A 125 0.94 11.03 4.22
C VAL A 125 1.47 9.98 5.18
N ALA A 126 2.76 9.66 5.11
CA ALA A 126 3.36 8.52 5.81
C ALA A 126 3.05 8.46 7.32
N ALA A 127 2.96 9.62 7.99
CA ALA A 127 2.64 9.72 9.41
C ALA A 127 1.20 9.26 9.78
N CYS A 128 0.30 9.15 8.80
CA CYS A 128 -1.09 8.74 8.97
C CYS A 128 -1.33 7.28 8.53
N HIS A 129 -0.28 6.51 8.23
CA HIS A 129 -0.36 5.11 7.84
C HIS A 129 0.44 4.22 8.81
N PRO A 130 0.14 2.91 8.89
CA PRO A 130 0.91 1.95 9.67
C PRO A 130 2.40 1.98 9.27
N PRO A 131 3.31 1.80 10.24
CA PRO A 131 4.76 1.90 10.04
C PRO A 131 5.31 0.63 9.36
N PHE A 132 4.99 0.43 8.08
CA PHE A 132 5.45 -0.71 7.32
C PHE A 132 6.99 -0.79 7.24
N PRO A 133 7.58 -2.00 7.18
CA PRO A 133 9.03 -2.18 7.02
C PRO A 133 9.59 -1.43 5.79
N PRO A 134 10.87 -0.98 5.83
CA PRO A 134 11.47 -0.25 4.70
C PRO A 134 11.47 -1.01 3.37
N GLU A 135 11.50 -2.34 3.39
CA GLU A 135 11.49 -3.16 2.18
C GLU A 135 10.09 -3.54 1.71
N SER A 136 9.05 -3.19 2.48
CA SER A 136 7.66 -3.52 2.18
C SER A 136 7.18 -2.79 0.93
N LYS A 137 6.47 -3.53 0.06
CA LYS A 137 5.76 -2.95 -1.09
C LYS A 137 4.48 -2.22 -0.67
N ALA A 138 4.05 -2.34 0.59
CA ALA A 138 2.90 -1.65 1.15
C ALA A 138 3.22 -0.26 1.72
N ARG A 139 4.48 0.18 1.71
CA ARG A 139 4.88 1.48 2.26
C ARG A 139 4.15 2.67 1.58
N PRO A 140 3.79 3.72 2.34
CA PRO A 140 3.36 5.00 1.76
C PRO A 140 4.38 5.53 0.76
N VAL A 141 3.89 6.15 -0.31
CA VAL A 141 4.70 6.80 -1.34
C VAL A 141 4.19 8.21 -1.53
N ASP A 142 5.10 9.13 -1.84
CA ASP A 142 4.78 10.50 -2.26
C ASP A 142 5.03 10.59 -3.77
N LEU A 143 4.12 11.21 -4.51
CA LEU A 143 4.13 11.22 -5.96
C LEU A 143 3.95 12.65 -6.49
N ASP A 144 4.80 13.04 -7.43
CA ASP A 144 4.70 14.34 -8.09
C ASP A 144 3.53 14.42 -9.09
N GLY A 145 2.90 13.29 -9.42
CA GLY A 145 1.85 13.16 -10.44
C GLY A 145 0.91 11.99 -10.21
N GLU A 146 0.07 11.72 -11.21
CA GLU A 146 -0.85 10.58 -11.20
C GLU A 146 -0.10 9.26 -11.42
N LEU A 147 -0.72 8.16 -10.99
CA LEU A 147 -0.23 6.83 -11.37
C LEU A 147 -0.52 6.60 -12.85
N GLU A 148 0.51 6.21 -13.60
CA GLU A 148 0.40 5.93 -15.03
C GLU A 148 0.03 4.47 -15.30
N GLY A 149 -0.73 4.24 -16.36
CA GLY A 149 -1.07 2.90 -16.85
C GLY A 149 -2.03 2.13 -15.95
N GLU A 150 -1.92 0.80 -15.98
CA GLU A 150 -2.74 -0.09 -15.16
C GLU A 150 -2.24 -0.08 -13.70
N ILE A 151 -3.13 0.33 -12.78
CA ILE A 151 -2.78 0.44 -11.36
C ILE A 151 -2.86 -0.95 -10.71
N GLU A 152 -1.69 -1.59 -10.55
CA GLU A 152 -1.56 -2.83 -9.79
C GLU A 152 -1.93 -2.64 -8.30
N GLY A 153 -2.53 -3.69 -7.73
CA GLY A 153 -2.84 -3.76 -6.31
C GLY A 153 -1.58 -3.81 -5.45
N ILE A 154 -1.64 -3.19 -4.27
CA ILE A 154 -0.56 -3.22 -3.29
C ILE A 154 -0.36 -4.67 -2.81
N LYS A 155 0.89 -5.12 -2.82
CA LYS A 155 1.28 -6.43 -2.28
C LYS A 155 1.63 -6.28 -0.81
N TYR A 156 0.88 -6.98 0.04
CA TYR A 156 1.08 -7.03 1.49
C TYR A 156 1.71 -8.37 1.89
N THR A 157 2.63 -8.34 2.83
CA THR A 157 3.18 -9.54 3.49
C THR A 157 2.46 -9.83 4.82
N ALA A 158 2.79 -10.96 5.45
CA ALA A 158 2.26 -11.27 6.78
C ALA A 158 2.74 -10.26 7.84
N GLU A 159 3.96 -9.73 7.69
CA GLU A 159 4.51 -8.69 8.56
C GLU A 159 3.76 -7.36 8.38
N ASP A 160 3.35 -7.03 7.14
CA ASP A 160 2.52 -5.86 6.90
C ASP A 160 1.16 -6.00 7.59
N ASP A 161 0.56 -7.19 7.54
CA ASP A 161 -0.73 -7.46 8.17
C ASP A 161 -0.65 -7.34 9.69
N ALA A 162 0.40 -7.91 10.29
CA ALA A 162 0.67 -7.75 11.72
C ALA A 162 0.85 -6.29 12.15
N VAL A 163 1.38 -5.43 11.28
CA VAL A 163 1.53 -3.98 11.53
C VAL A 163 0.20 -3.24 11.41
N ILE A 164 -0.75 -3.71 10.59
CA ILE A 164 -2.10 -3.13 10.49
C ILE A 164 -2.98 -3.54 11.69
N GLU A 165 -2.71 -4.69 12.30
CA GLU A 165 -3.48 -5.24 13.42
C GLU A 165 -3.16 -4.62 14.80
N GLN A 166 -2.12 -3.77 14.90
CA GLN A 166 -1.67 -3.11 16.14
C GLN A 166 -2.35 -1.75 16.37
#